data_AF-A0A1C3TQA2-F1
#
_entry.id   AF-A0A1C3TQA2-F1
#
_cell.length_a   1.000
_cell.length_b   1.000
_cell.length_c   1.000
_cell.angle_alpha   90.00
_cell.angle_beta   90.00
_cell.angle_gamma   90.00
#
_symmetry.space_group_name_H-M   'P 1'
#
loop_
_entity.id
_entity.type
_entity.pdbx_description
1 polymer ?
#
loop_
_entity_poly.entity_id
_entity_poly.type
_entity_poly.pdbx_seq_one_letter_code
_entity_poly.pdbx_strand_id
1 'polypeptide(L)'
;MQVNRRDADYHHEQLERMTNADLLAVAILQIAYSGSRAQTPDSQRLIQMDCVAVYMSRSEFIVASNTVKLTDEMVRRALNTLDGSIPRSMTVAIANDLADRYAEVKNMHAEMKIVKYFIDYNRQMQGISLGVSKPCCSECAVELDKRGIVYSTTHSTPNRGEWIAPG
;
A
#
# COMPACT_ATOMS: atom_id res chain seq x y z
N MET A 1 18.14 7.19 14.32
CA MET A 1 17.51 8.49 14.00
C MET A 1 16.00 8.26 13.85
N GLN A 2 15.13 9.09 14.46
CA GLN A 2 13.66 8.96 14.49
C GLN A 2 13.02 9.65 13.25
N VAL A 3 11.87 9.17 12.73
CA VAL A 3 11.31 9.64 11.43
C VAL A 3 10.46 10.79 11.87
N ASN A 4 10.79 11.99 11.45
CA ASN A 4 9.88 13.09 11.66
C ASN A 4 8.84 13.06 10.54
N ARG A 5 7.80 12.23 10.66
CA ARG A 5 6.66 12.20 9.71
C ARG A 5 5.78 13.47 9.78
N ARG A 6 6.29 14.52 10.44
CA ARG A 6 5.75 15.88 10.43
C ARG A 6 6.65 16.83 9.63
N ASP A 7 7.70 16.31 9.00
CA ASP A 7 8.57 17.11 8.15
C ASP A 7 7.78 17.63 6.95
N ALA A 8 7.87 18.93 6.70
CA ALA A 8 7.09 19.59 5.66
C ALA A 8 7.45 19.04 4.27
N ASP A 9 8.73 18.68 4.08
CA ASP A 9 9.24 18.17 2.81
C ASP A 9 8.66 16.78 2.48
N TYR A 10 8.42 15.95 3.50
CA TYR A 10 7.77 14.63 3.35
C TYR A 10 6.34 14.75 2.80
N HIS A 11 5.62 15.80 3.18
CA HIS A 11 4.24 16.03 2.74
C HIS A 11 4.16 16.81 1.43
N HIS A 12 5.09 17.73 1.18
CA HIS A 12 5.03 18.61 0.02
C HIS A 12 5.37 17.87 -1.29
N GLU A 13 6.41 17.03 -1.30
CA GLU A 13 6.78 16.25 -2.50
C GLU A 13 5.75 15.15 -2.84
N GLN A 14 5.04 14.65 -1.83
CA GLN A 14 4.01 13.62 -2.03
C GLN A 14 2.79 14.20 -2.74
N LEU A 15 2.27 15.35 -2.29
CA LEU A 15 1.02 15.91 -2.82
C LEU A 15 1.08 16.28 -4.31
N GLU A 16 2.24 16.71 -4.82
CA GLU A 16 2.39 17.09 -6.23
C GLU A 16 2.53 15.89 -7.19
N ARG A 17 2.84 14.70 -6.66
CA ARG A 17 3.15 13.49 -7.46
C ARG A 17 2.17 12.34 -7.24
N MET A 18 1.13 12.55 -6.43
CA MET A 18 0.13 11.51 -6.16
C MET A 18 -0.71 11.19 -7.39
N THR A 19 -0.72 9.92 -7.76
CA THR A 19 -1.62 9.35 -8.75
C THR A 19 -2.98 9.00 -8.14
N ASN A 20 -3.97 8.71 -8.98
CA ASN A 20 -5.26 8.18 -8.51
C ASN A 20 -5.11 6.88 -7.69
N ALA A 21 -4.10 6.07 -7.99
CA ALA A 21 -3.81 4.85 -7.23
C ALA A 21 -3.26 5.17 -5.82
N ASP A 22 -2.45 6.22 -5.68
CA ASP A 22 -1.97 6.67 -4.37
C ASP A 22 -3.10 7.25 -3.53
N LEU A 23 -3.98 8.05 -4.15
CA LEU A 23 -5.17 8.59 -3.50
C LEU A 23 -6.08 7.46 -2.99
N LEU A 24 -6.24 6.41 -3.79
CA LEU A 24 -6.97 5.20 -3.38
C LEU A 24 -6.29 4.49 -2.21
N ALA A 25 -4.97 4.31 -2.25
CA ALA A 25 -4.23 3.71 -1.14
C ALA A 25 -4.40 4.52 0.16
N VAL A 26 -4.37 5.86 0.07
CA VAL A 26 -4.64 6.76 1.20
C VAL A 26 -6.08 6.60 1.71
N ALA A 27 -7.07 6.59 0.82
CA ALA A 27 -8.47 6.44 1.20
C ALA A 27 -8.75 5.08 1.89
N ILE A 28 -8.16 3.99 1.39
CA ILE A 28 -8.24 2.67 2.03
C ILE A 28 -7.64 2.71 3.43
N LEU A 29 -6.44 3.28 3.58
CA LEU A 29 -5.78 3.41 4.88
C LEU A 29 -6.64 4.21 5.86
N GLN A 30 -7.22 5.33 5.41
CA GLN A 30 -8.10 6.15 6.23
C GLN A 30 -9.34 5.37 6.66
N ILE A 31 -10.02 4.67 5.76
CA ILE A 31 -11.22 3.89 6.06
C ILE A 31 -10.93 2.74 7.04
N ALA A 32 -9.81 2.04 6.86
CA ALA A 32 -9.42 0.94 7.73
C ALA A 32 -9.23 1.39 9.19
N TYR A 33 -8.75 2.62 9.40
CA TYR A 33 -8.58 3.20 10.74
C TYR A 33 -9.77 4.04 11.23
N SER A 34 -10.60 4.61 10.34
CA SER A 34 -11.80 5.37 10.72
C SER A 34 -13.00 4.48 11.02
N GLY A 35 -13.08 3.30 10.39
CA GLY A 35 -14.11 2.30 10.66
C GLY A 35 -13.87 1.52 11.95
N SER A 36 -12.65 1.56 12.50
CA SER A 36 -12.27 0.76 13.67
C SER A 36 -12.38 1.50 15.01
N ARG A 37 -12.23 2.84 15.09
CA ARG A 37 -12.41 3.66 16.32
C ARG A 37 -12.70 5.13 15.97
N ALA A 38 -13.27 5.89 16.91
CA ALA A 38 -13.29 7.36 16.84
C ALA A 38 -11.90 7.90 16.46
N GLN A 39 -11.82 9.03 15.74
CA GLN A 39 -10.55 9.67 15.41
C GLN A 39 -9.87 10.17 16.70
N THR A 40 -9.13 9.30 17.36
CA THR A 40 -8.34 9.59 18.55
C THR A 40 -6.89 9.87 18.14
N PRO A 41 -6.10 10.53 18.99
CA PRO A 41 -4.66 10.67 18.79
C PRO A 41 -3.96 9.33 18.50
N ASP A 42 -4.45 8.24 19.09
CA ASP A 42 -3.91 6.89 18.87
C ASP A 42 -4.21 6.36 17.46
N SER A 43 -5.44 6.55 16.93
CA SER A 43 -5.73 6.13 15.55
C SER A 43 -4.99 6.97 14.53
N GLN A 44 -4.80 8.27 14.79
CA GLN A 44 -3.94 9.14 13.98
C GLN A 44 -2.48 8.68 13.99
N ARG A 45 -1.96 8.28 15.16
CA ARG A 45 -0.62 7.69 15.27
C ARG A 45 -0.50 6.39 14.48
N LEU A 46 -1.50 5.51 14.54
CA LEU A 46 -1.49 4.25 13.78
C LEU A 46 -1.56 4.48 12.26
N ILE A 47 -2.41 5.41 11.80
CA ILE A 47 -2.42 5.86 10.40
C ILE A 47 -1.04 6.35 10.00
N GLN A 48 -0.34 7.10 10.85
CA GLN A 48 1.03 7.53 10.58
C GLN A 48 2.05 6.38 10.57
N MET A 49 1.77 5.25 11.22
CA MET A 49 2.68 4.10 11.33
C MET A 49 2.48 3.01 10.26
N ASP A 50 1.30 2.89 9.67
CA ASP A 50 0.98 1.85 8.68
C ASP A 50 1.07 2.36 7.23
N CYS A 51 1.15 1.45 6.26
CA CYS A 51 1.16 1.75 4.83
C CYS A 51 0.14 0.86 4.13
N VAL A 52 -0.41 1.34 3.02
CA VAL A 52 -1.26 0.56 2.10
C VAL A 52 -0.67 0.71 0.70
N ALA A 53 -0.60 -0.40 -0.02
CA ALA A 53 -0.24 -0.45 -1.42
C ALA A 53 -1.41 -0.99 -2.23
N VAL A 54 -1.54 -0.53 -3.47
CA VAL A 54 -2.62 -0.88 -4.39
C VAL A 54 -2.05 -1.06 -5.79
N TYR A 55 -2.33 -2.21 -6.38
CA TYR A 55 -2.32 -2.39 -7.82
C TYR A 55 -3.75 -2.31 -8.35
N MET A 56 -3.94 -1.60 -9.45
CA MET A 56 -5.23 -1.45 -10.12
C MET A 56 -5.09 -1.82 -11.60
N SER A 57 -5.96 -2.71 -12.07
CA SER A 57 -6.14 -3.00 -13.48
C SER A 57 -7.58 -2.69 -13.92
N ARG A 58 -7.98 -3.09 -15.14
CA ARG A 58 -9.36 -2.91 -15.62
C ARG A 58 -10.38 -3.80 -14.89
N SER A 59 -9.95 -4.91 -14.30
CA SER A 59 -10.84 -5.95 -13.78
C SER A 59 -10.56 -6.36 -12.35
N GLU A 60 -9.49 -5.88 -11.73
CA GLU A 60 -9.12 -6.27 -10.37
C GLU A 60 -8.36 -5.18 -9.63
N PHE A 61 -8.50 -5.21 -8.31
CA PHE A 61 -7.59 -4.58 -7.37
C PHE A 61 -6.81 -5.66 -6.63
N ILE A 62 -5.52 -5.42 -6.45
CA ILE A 62 -4.71 -6.17 -5.48
C ILE A 62 -4.24 -5.17 -4.46
N VAL A 63 -4.63 -5.37 -3.20
CA VAL A 63 -4.32 -4.44 -2.10
C VAL A 63 -3.53 -5.14 -1.02
N ALA A 64 -2.68 -4.38 -0.35
CA ALA A 64 -1.94 -4.85 0.81
C ALA A 64 -1.76 -3.74 1.83
N SER A 65 -1.51 -4.12 3.08
CA SER A 65 -1.09 -3.21 4.15
C SER A 65 0.12 -3.76 4.90
N ASN A 66 0.85 -2.92 5.65
CA ASN A 66 1.88 -3.45 6.54
C ASN A 66 1.21 -4.24 7.68
N THR A 67 0.24 -3.63 8.39
CA THR A 67 -0.31 -4.23 9.61
C THR A 67 -1.82 -4.33 9.68
N VAL A 68 -2.56 -3.38 9.10
CA VAL A 68 -4.01 -3.31 9.26
C VAL A 68 -4.71 -4.41 8.48
N LYS A 69 -5.68 -5.08 9.09
CA LYS A 69 -6.49 -6.08 8.38
C LYS A 69 -7.43 -5.35 7.40
N LEU A 70 -7.19 -5.53 6.11
CA LEU A 70 -8.04 -5.01 5.04
C LEU A 70 -9.22 -5.94 4.78
N THR A 71 -10.30 -5.41 4.21
CA THR A 71 -11.44 -6.18 3.71
C THR A 71 -11.87 -5.64 2.33
N ASP A 72 -12.55 -6.47 1.53
CA ASP A 72 -13.11 -6.06 0.23
C ASP A 72 -14.06 -4.86 0.38
N GLU A 73 -14.87 -4.83 1.45
CA GLU A 73 -15.77 -3.72 1.76
C GLU A 73 -15.01 -2.39 1.95
N MET A 74 -13.88 -2.40 2.66
CA MET A 74 -13.07 -1.19 2.86
C MET A 74 -12.53 -0.64 1.54
N VAL A 75 -12.06 -1.52 0.65
CA VAL A 75 -11.56 -1.14 -0.68
C VAL A 75 -12.69 -0.54 -1.53
N ARG A 76 -13.86 -1.19 -1.57
CA ARG A 76 -15.02 -0.70 -2.32
C ARG A 76 -15.52 0.64 -1.78
N ARG A 77 -15.54 0.82 -0.45
CA ARG A 77 -15.92 2.10 0.17
C ARG A 77 -14.93 3.22 -0.16
N ALA A 78 -13.63 2.93 -0.19
CA ALA A 78 -12.60 3.90 -0.57
C ALA A 78 -12.80 4.40 -2.00
N LEU A 79 -13.04 3.48 -2.92
CA LEU A 79 -13.32 3.79 -4.33
C LEU A 79 -14.56 4.65 -4.51
N ASN A 80 -15.66 4.30 -3.82
CA ASN A 80 -16.89 5.10 -3.85
C ASN A 80 -16.69 6.53 -3.30
N THR A 81 -15.70 6.74 -2.44
CA THR A 81 -15.38 8.06 -1.88
C THR A 81 -14.59 8.93 -2.85
N LEU A 82 -13.91 8.32 -3.83
CA LEU A 82 -13.10 9.00 -4.85
C LEU A 82 -13.87 9.18 -6.18
N ASP A 83 -15.20 9.14 -6.15
CA ASP A 83 -16.10 9.19 -7.32
C ASP A 83 -15.80 8.12 -8.40
N GLY A 84 -15.16 7.01 -8.01
CA GLY A 84 -14.87 5.91 -8.91
C GLY A 84 -16.09 5.02 -9.11
N SER A 85 -16.73 5.07 -10.28
CA SER A 85 -17.73 4.07 -10.66
C SER A 85 -17.03 2.72 -10.90
N ILE A 86 -17.23 1.76 -10.00
CA ILE A 86 -16.69 0.40 -10.16
C ILE A 86 -17.60 -0.39 -11.12
N PRO A 87 -17.08 -0.93 -12.24
CA PRO A 87 -17.80 -1.96 -12.97
C PRO A 87 -18.06 -3.13 -12.01
N ARG A 88 -19.31 -3.59 -11.87
CA ARG A 88 -19.67 -4.69 -10.94
C ARG A 88 -18.81 -5.96 -11.10
N SER A 89 -18.13 -6.11 -12.24
CA SER A 89 -17.21 -7.21 -12.55
C SER A 89 -15.82 -7.09 -11.90
N MET A 90 -15.51 -6.01 -11.19
CA MET A 90 -14.18 -5.79 -10.60
C MET A 90 -13.99 -6.60 -9.30
N THR A 91 -12.95 -7.41 -9.27
CA THR A 91 -12.59 -8.22 -8.09
C THR A 91 -11.61 -7.47 -7.18
N VAL A 92 -11.57 -7.84 -5.90
CA VAL A 92 -10.58 -7.36 -4.95
C VAL A 92 -9.86 -8.57 -4.38
N ALA A 93 -8.52 -8.55 -4.46
CA ALA A 93 -7.64 -9.51 -3.80
C ALA A 93 -6.85 -8.80 -2.70
N ILE A 94 -6.78 -9.42 -1.52
CA ILE A 94 -6.03 -8.89 -0.38
C ILE A 94 -4.76 -9.72 -0.24
N ALA A 95 -3.61 -9.16 -0.61
CA ALA A 95 -2.34 -9.88 -0.61
C ALA A 95 -1.89 -10.28 0.80
N ASN A 96 -2.39 -9.62 1.86
CA ASN A 96 -2.15 -10.02 3.24
C ASN A 96 -2.60 -11.46 3.52
N ASP A 97 -3.58 -12.00 2.80
CA ASP A 97 -4.11 -13.35 3.00
C ASP A 97 -3.10 -14.45 2.66
N LEU A 98 -2.03 -14.12 1.91
CA LEU A 98 -0.89 -15.03 1.71
C LEU A 98 -0.15 -15.36 3.00
N ALA A 99 -0.35 -14.58 4.08
CA ALA A 99 0.19 -14.87 5.39
C ALA A 99 -0.31 -16.18 6.02
N ASP A 100 -1.40 -16.75 5.51
CA ASP A 100 -1.89 -18.08 5.91
C ASP A 100 -1.04 -19.21 5.32
N ARG A 101 -0.28 -18.92 4.25
CA ARG A 101 0.63 -19.86 3.57
C ARG A 101 2.10 -19.59 3.87
N TYR A 102 2.46 -18.32 4.04
CA TYR A 102 3.84 -17.82 4.16
C TYR A 102 3.95 -16.87 5.36
N ALA A 103 4.50 -17.33 6.48
CA ALA A 103 4.52 -16.57 7.73
C ALA A 103 5.24 -15.22 7.62
N GLU A 104 6.28 -15.15 6.79
CA GLU A 104 7.09 -13.97 6.51
C GLU A 104 6.29 -12.81 5.90
N VAL A 105 5.18 -13.11 5.21
CA VAL A 105 4.29 -12.10 4.60
C VAL A 105 3.72 -11.14 5.64
N LYS A 106 3.57 -11.58 6.91
CA LYS A 106 3.09 -10.71 8.00
C LYS A 106 4.01 -9.52 8.25
N ASN A 107 5.31 -9.71 8.04
CA ASN A 107 6.35 -8.75 8.36
C ASN A 107 6.86 -7.97 7.13
N MET A 108 6.44 -8.37 5.92
CA MET A 108 6.72 -7.61 4.70
C MET A 108 6.04 -6.24 4.70
N HIS A 109 6.63 -5.27 3.99
CA HIS A 109 5.95 -4.03 3.64
C HIS A 109 4.81 -4.28 2.64
N ALA A 110 3.81 -3.40 2.62
CA ALA A 110 2.63 -3.50 1.78
C ALA A 110 2.99 -3.73 0.30
N GLU A 111 3.95 -2.98 -0.23
CA GLU A 111 4.44 -3.11 -1.59
C GLU A 111 5.02 -4.51 -1.84
N MET A 112 5.82 -5.02 -0.89
CA MET A 112 6.45 -6.34 -1.00
C MET A 112 5.42 -7.47 -0.91
N LYS A 113 4.32 -7.30 -0.16
CA LYS A 113 3.22 -8.27 -0.15
C LYS A 113 2.55 -8.36 -1.52
N ILE A 114 2.37 -7.24 -2.23
CA ILE A 114 1.88 -7.26 -3.62
C ILE A 114 2.88 -7.97 -4.53
N VAL A 115 4.18 -7.68 -4.40
CA VAL A 115 5.21 -8.39 -5.20
C VAL A 115 5.18 -9.90 -4.93
N LYS A 116 5.13 -10.33 -3.67
CA LYS A 116 4.99 -11.74 -3.29
C LYS A 116 3.73 -12.35 -3.90
N TYR A 117 2.63 -11.61 -3.94
CA TYR A 117 1.39 -12.05 -4.60
C TYR A 117 1.60 -12.27 -6.10
N PHE A 118 2.25 -11.35 -6.80
CA PHE A 118 2.55 -11.55 -8.22
C PHE A 118 3.46 -12.76 -8.45
N ILE A 119 4.47 -12.97 -7.60
CA ILE A 119 5.35 -14.15 -7.65
C ILE A 119 4.54 -15.44 -7.44
N ASP A 120 3.71 -15.49 -6.38
CA ASP A 120 2.95 -16.68 -5.99
C ASP A 120 1.96 -17.13 -7.09
N TYR A 121 1.37 -16.16 -7.78
CA TYR A 121 0.40 -16.39 -8.85
C TYR A 121 1.03 -16.35 -10.25
N ASN A 122 2.38 -16.33 -10.35
CA ASN A 122 3.13 -16.30 -11.60
C ASN A 122 2.66 -15.21 -12.59
N ARG A 123 2.49 -13.98 -12.09
CA ARG A 123 1.98 -12.83 -12.84
C ARG A 123 3.11 -11.91 -13.32
N GLN A 124 2.94 -11.33 -14.50
CA GLN A 124 3.88 -10.34 -15.05
C GLN A 124 3.86 -9.04 -14.25
N MET A 125 5.04 -8.55 -13.88
CA MET A 125 5.22 -7.31 -13.11
C MET A 125 5.80 -6.16 -13.95
N GLN A 126 6.47 -6.45 -15.07
CA GLN A 126 7.10 -5.42 -15.89
C GLN A 126 6.07 -4.40 -16.39
N GLY A 127 6.27 -3.13 -16.05
CA GLY A 127 5.45 -2.01 -16.49
C GLY A 127 4.14 -1.81 -15.73
N ILE A 128 3.86 -2.58 -14.67
CA ILE A 128 2.72 -2.30 -13.80
C ILE A 128 2.99 -1.06 -12.95
N SER A 129 1.93 -0.42 -12.46
CA SER A 129 2.04 0.70 -11.52
C SER A 129 1.41 0.34 -10.17
N LEU A 130 2.10 0.71 -9.08
CA LEU A 130 1.59 0.62 -7.72
C LEU A 130 1.31 2.01 -7.18
N GLY A 131 0.12 2.19 -6.62
CA GLY A 131 -0.20 3.29 -5.74
C GLY A 131 0.17 2.94 -4.30
N VAL A 132 0.81 3.85 -3.58
CA VAL A 132 1.24 3.63 -2.19
C VAL A 132 0.80 4.84 -1.36
N SER A 133 0.22 4.58 -0.18
CA SER A 133 -0.31 5.65 0.66
C SER A 133 0.76 6.56 1.25
N LYS A 134 2.03 6.15 1.15
CA LYS A 134 3.23 6.84 1.65
C LYS A 134 4.41 6.57 0.71
N PRO A 135 5.41 7.46 0.67
CA PRO A 135 6.65 7.18 -0.05
C PRO A 135 7.27 5.87 0.43
N CYS A 136 7.76 5.06 -0.51
CA CYS A 136 8.35 3.76 -0.20
C CYS A 136 9.76 3.92 0.38
N CYS A 137 10.21 2.93 1.15
CA CYS A 137 11.59 2.92 1.64
C CYS A 137 12.57 2.55 0.52
N SER A 138 13.85 2.89 0.70
CA SER A 138 14.92 2.61 -0.28
C SER A 138 15.01 1.16 -0.72
N GLU A 139 14.80 0.22 0.18
CA GLU A 139 14.90 -1.22 -0.07
C GLU A 139 13.72 -1.72 -0.90
N CYS A 140 12.51 -1.22 -0.63
CA CYS A 140 11.35 -1.47 -1.49
C CYS A 140 11.55 -0.86 -2.88
N ALA A 141 12.05 0.37 -2.97
CA ALA A 141 12.32 1.04 -4.25
C ALA A 141 13.24 0.22 -5.15
N VAL A 142 14.39 -0.23 -4.62
CA VAL A 142 15.35 -1.09 -5.35
C VAL A 142 14.67 -2.36 -5.87
N GLU A 143 13.81 -2.98 -5.08
CA GLU A 143 13.14 -4.23 -5.47
C GLU A 143 12.06 -4.03 -6.54
N LEU A 144 11.33 -2.92 -6.45
CA LEU A 144 10.34 -2.50 -7.45
C LEU A 144 11.04 -2.15 -8.78
N ASP A 145 12.13 -1.39 -8.73
CA ASP A 145 12.92 -1.00 -9.91
C ASP A 145 13.48 -2.23 -10.64
N LYS A 146 14.05 -3.19 -9.91
CA LYS A 146 14.54 -4.47 -10.47
C LYS A 146 13.47 -5.24 -11.24
N ARG A 147 12.20 -5.10 -10.84
CA ARG A 147 11.04 -5.79 -11.45
C ARG A 147 10.32 -4.93 -12.49
N GLY A 148 10.83 -3.73 -12.75
CA GLY A 148 10.23 -2.78 -13.68
C GLY A 148 8.84 -2.30 -13.24
N ILE A 149 8.60 -2.22 -11.93
CA ILE A 149 7.35 -1.73 -11.35
C ILE A 149 7.45 -0.22 -11.15
N VAL A 150 6.46 0.52 -11.64
CA VAL A 150 6.35 1.98 -11.48
C VAL A 150 5.67 2.31 -10.16
N TYR A 151 6.18 3.30 -9.43
CA TYR A 151 5.61 3.82 -8.19
C TYR A 151 5.94 5.31 -8.06
N SER A 152 5.22 6.03 -7.19
CA SER A 152 5.18 7.50 -7.26
C SER A 152 6.33 8.21 -6.54
N THR A 153 6.72 7.77 -5.34
CA THR A 153 7.72 8.47 -4.52
C THR A 153 8.51 7.52 -3.61
N THR A 154 9.76 7.88 -3.31
CA THR A 154 10.63 7.22 -2.32
C THR A 154 10.93 8.17 -1.17
N HIS A 155 11.37 7.64 -0.02
CA HIS A 155 12.07 8.43 0.99
C HIS A 155 13.48 7.89 1.22
N SER A 156 14.42 8.78 1.50
CA SER A 156 15.84 8.45 1.75
C SER A 156 16.09 7.82 3.12
N THR A 157 15.09 7.81 4.00
CA THR A 157 15.26 7.21 5.33
C THR A 157 15.26 5.68 5.22
N PRO A 158 16.25 4.98 5.80
CA PRO A 158 16.27 3.52 5.82
C PRO A 158 15.07 2.94 6.57
N ASN A 159 14.72 1.69 6.27
CA ASN A 159 13.65 1.00 6.99
C ASN A 159 13.93 0.96 8.50
N ARG A 160 12.87 1.11 9.31
CA ARG A 160 12.93 0.90 10.76
C ARG A 160 12.43 -0.49 11.10
N GLY A 161 13.29 -1.48 10.90
CA GLY A 161 13.00 -2.87 11.14
C GLY A 161 13.76 -3.77 10.18
N GLU A 162 13.58 -5.08 10.32
CA GLU A 162 14.05 -6.03 9.33
C GLU A 162 13.19 -5.88 8.08
N TRP A 163 13.81 -5.46 6.98
CA TRP A 163 13.18 -5.50 5.67
C TRP A 163 13.19 -6.94 5.15
N ILE A 164 12.05 -7.40 4.63
CA ILE A 164 11.89 -8.78 4.14
C ILE A 164 11.61 -8.75 2.65
N ALA A 165 12.46 -9.44 1.89
CA ALA A 165 12.33 -9.59 0.45
C ALA A 165 11.08 -10.41 0.09
N PRO A 166 10.43 -10.14 -1.05
CA PRO A 166 9.21 -10.82 -1.48
C PRO A 166 9.44 -12.23 -2.07
N GLY A 167 10.68 -12.72 -2.08
CA GLY A 167 11.10 -13.97 -2.73
C GLY A 167 12.21 -13.76 -3.73
#